data_AF-A0A6I6L8A8-F1
#
_entry.id   AF-A0A6I6L8A8-F1
#
_cell.length_a   1.000
_cell.length_b   1.000
_cell.length_c   1.000
_cell.angle_alpha   90.00
_cell.angle_beta   90.00
_cell.angle_gamma   90.00
#
_symmetry.space_group_name_H-M   'P 1'
#
loop_
_entity.id
_entity.type
_entity.pdbx_description
1 polymer ?
#
loop_
_entity_poly.entity_id
_entity_poly.type
_entity_poly.pdbx_seq_one_letter_code
_entity_poly.pdbx_strand_id
1 'polypeptide(L)'
;MHDVARIKVLLENCAREGRAISYSELLLNLGFRFTRPKMRAVCKTLDRIDALTAQEGTPALAVLVVREGDGLPGQGWWTGRTDYQGQWTGPDAEAHIAKLQAAVFAYWKGLGR
;
A
#
# COMPACT_ATOMS: atom_id res chain seq x y z
N MET A 1 11.09 -13.89 -4.97
CA MET A 1 11.17 -12.80 -3.97
C MET A 1 10.39 -13.27 -2.76
N HIS A 2 11.07 -13.58 -1.66
CA HIS A 2 10.55 -14.36 -0.52
C HIS A 2 10.03 -13.50 0.64
N ASP A 3 9.80 -12.21 0.41
CA ASP A 3 9.50 -11.24 1.46
C ASP A 3 8.00 -10.91 1.63
N VAL A 4 7.09 -11.69 1.03
CA VAL A 4 5.63 -11.44 1.10
C VAL A 4 5.17 -11.33 2.56
N ALA A 5 5.50 -12.31 3.39
CA ALA A 5 5.10 -12.33 4.80
C ALA A 5 5.70 -11.15 5.57
N ARG A 6 6.98 -10.83 5.34
CA ARG A 6 7.67 -9.72 6.00
C ARG A 6 7.06 -8.37 5.63
N ILE A 7 6.77 -8.14 4.34
CA ILE A 7 6.14 -6.91 3.87
C ILE A 7 4.71 -6.82 4.40
N LYS A 8 3.94 -7.92 4.38
CA LYS A 8 2.57 -7.95 4.94
C LYS A 8 2.58 -7.52 6.41
N VAL A 9 3.42 -8.14 7.25
CA VAL A 9 3.54 -7.78 8.68
C VAL A 9 3.92 -6.31 8.88
N LEU A 10 4.87 -5.81 8.07
CA LEU A 10 5.25 -4.39 8.12
C LEU A 10 4.07 -3.47 7.78
N LEU A 11 3.29 -3.79 6.75
CA LEU A 11 2.12 -2.99 6.35
C LEU A 11 0.98 -3.07 7.36
N GLU A 12 0.75 -4.24 7.97
CA GLU A 12 -0.20 -4.38 9.08
C GLU A 12 0.20 -3.51 10.28
N ASN A 13 1.49 -3.44 10.61
CA ASN A 13 1.98 -2.56 11.67
C ASN A 13 1.77 -1.08 11.30
N CYS A 14 2.07 -0.68 10.06
CA CYS A 14 1.76 0.67 9.57
C CYS A 14 0.25 0.97 9.67
N ALA A 15 -0.60 -0.02 9.37
CA ALA A 15 -2.05 0.11 9.48
C ALA A 15 -2.52 0.32 10.92
N ARG A 16 -1.95 -0.42 11.88
CA ARG A 16 -2.21 -0.26 13.32
C ARG A 16 -1.75 1.11 13.82
N GLU A 17 -0.61 1.59 13.35
CA GLU A 17 -0.10 2.94 13.65
C GLU A 17 -0.94 4.04 12.98
N GLY A 18 -1.63 3.72 11.88
CA GLY A 18 -2.42 4.66 11.10
C GLY A 18 -1.59 5.55 10.19
N ARG A 19 -0.51 4.98 9.61
CA ARG A 19 0.38 5.69 8.68
C ARG A 19 0.54 4.93 7.36
N ALA A 20 0.76 5.69 6.30
CA ALA A 20 1.28 5.17 5.04
C ALA A 20 2.82 5.09 5.09
N ILE A 21 3.41 4.35 4.14
CA ILE A 21 4.85 4.20 3.98
C ILE A 21 5.27 4.51 2.54
N SER A 22 6.39 5.20 2.33
CA SER A 22 6.87 5.46 0.98
C SER A 22 7.53 4.23 0.35
N TYR A 23 7.55 4.11 -0.98
CA TYR A 23 8.33 3.06 -1.66
C TYR A 23 9.82 3.09 -1.26
N SER A 24 10.38 4.29 -1.07
CA SER A 24 11.75 4.49 -0.61
C SER A 24 11.95 3.89 0.78
N GLU A 25 11.08 4.24 1.74
CA GLU A 25 11.13 3.76 3.12
C GLU A 25 10.91 2.24 3.20
N LEU A 26 9.97 1.69 2.42
CA LEU A 26 9.73 0.26 2.35
C LEU A 26 10.98 -0.49 1.84
N LEU A 27 11.62 -0.01 0.78
CA LEU A 27 12.84 -0.61 0.26
C LEU A 27 13.99 -0.51 1.28
N LEU A 28 14.12 0.62 1.98
CA LEU A 28 15.12 0.79 3.04
C LEU A 28 14.91 -0.19 4.20
N ASN A 29 13.66 -0.41 4.64
CA ASN A 29 13.31 -1.40 5.66
C ASN A 29 13.65 -2.85 5.23
N LEU A 30 13.67 -3.11 3.92
CA LEU A 30 14.09 -4.38 3.35
C LEU A 30 15.62 -4.47 3.14
N GLY A 31 16.38 -3.43 3.48
CA GLY A 31 17.84 -3.36 3.29
C GLY A 31 18.27 -2.99 1.87
N PHE A 32 17.37 -2.41 1.07
CA PHE A 32 17.63 -2.06 -0.32
C PHE A 32 17.62 -0.56 -0.57
N ARG A 33 18.56 -0.09 -1.40
CA ARG A 33 18.46 1.23 -2.01
C ARG A 33 17.34 1.27 -3.04
N PHE A 34 16.67 2.42 -3.15
CA PHE A 34 15.66 2.67 -4.16
C PHE A 34 16.23 2.55 -5.57
N THR A 35 15.60 1.72 -6.40
CA THR A 35 15.86 1.62 -7.85
C THR A 35 14.56 1.25 -8.56
N ARG A 36 14.40 1.63 -9.83
CA ARG A 36 13.18 1.29 -10.60
C ARG A 36 12.91 -0.22 -10.69
N PRO A 37 13.91 -1.10 -10.92
CA PRO A 37 13.67 -2.55 -10.93
C PRO A 37 13.16 -3.09 -9.60
N LYS A 38 13.72 -2.63 -8.47
CA LYS A 38 13.28 -3.06 -7.13
C LYS A 38 11.89 -2.54 -6.79
N MET A 39 11.58 -1.29 -7.13
CA MET A 39 10.23 -0.75 -6.97
C MET A 39 9.20 -1.58 -7.74
N ARG A 40 9.47 -1.94 -9.00
CA ARG A 40 8.59 -2.84 -9.77
C ARG A 40 8.43 -4.21 -9.12
N ALA A 41 9.50 -4.76 -8.54
CA ALA A 41 9.45 -6.04 -7.84
C ALA A 41 8.61 -5.96 -6.54
N VAL A 42 8.69 -4.83 -5.81
CA VAL A 42 7.80 -4.53 -4.69
C VAL A 42 6.35 -4.44 -5.17
N CYS A 43 6.03 -3.73 -6.26
CA CYS A 43 4.66 -3.65 -6.78
C CYS A 43 4.03 -5.04 -7.00
N LYS A 44 4.76 -5.96 -7.67
CA LYS A 44 4.27 -7.36 -7.85
C LYS A 44 4.04 -8.08 -6.53
N THR A 45 4.85 -7.77 -5.52
CA THR A 45 4.70 -8.34 -4.18
C THR A 45 3.48 -7.77 -3.47
N LEU A 46 3.19 -6.49 -3.65
CA LEU A 46 1.99 -5.84 -3.12
C LEU A 46 0.72 -6.42 -3.75
N ASP A 47 0.70 -6.69 -5.06
CA ASP A 47 -0.42 -7.36 -5.72
C ASP A 47 -0.71 -8.73 -5.09
N ARG A 48 0.36 -9.47 -4.74
CA ARG A 48 0.24 -10.75 -4.06
C ARG A 48 -0.29 -10.60 -2.63
N ILE A 49 0.10 -9.55 -1.91
CA ILE A 49 -0.41 -9.26 -0.56
C ILE A 49 -1.89 -8.93 -0.61
N ASP A 50 -2.32 -8.08 -1.54
CA ASP A 50 -3.74 -7.74 -1.69
C ASP A 50 -4.59 -8.96 -2.06
N ALA A 51 -4.06 -9.88 -2.87
CA ALA A 51 -4.72 -11.15 -3.14
C ALA A 51 -4.85 -12.03 -1.90
N LEU A 52 -3.88 -12.00 -0.98
CA LEU A 52 -3.95 -12.73 0.29
C LEU A 52 -4.94 -12.08 1.25
N THR A 53 -4.92 -10.75 1.40
CA THR A 53 -5.88 -10.05 2.26
C THR A 53 -7.31 -10.24 1.77
N ALA A 54 -7.52 -10.27 0.45
CA ALA A 54 -8.83 -10.59 -0.12
C ALA A 54 -9.31 -12.01 0.24
N GLN A 55 -8.41 -13.01 0.26
CA GLN A 55 -8.73 -14.38 0.69
C GLN A 55 -9.02 -14.45 2.20
N GLU A 56 -8.33 -13.63 2.99
CA GLU A 56 -8.53 -13.50 4.45
C GLU A 56 -9.77 -12.66 4.82
N GLY A 57 -10.42 -12.00 3.85
CA GLY A 57 -11.52 -11.06 4.11
C GLY A 57 -11.07 -9.77 4.79
N THR A 58 -9.79 -9.41 4.67
CA THR A 58 -9.18 -8.20 5.28
C THR A 58 -8.97 -7.10 4.23
N PRO A 59 -8.92 -5.81 4.63
CA PRO A 59 -8.68 -4.71 3.70
C PRO A 59 -7.33 -4.81 2.99
N ALA A 60 -7.31 -4.42 1.71
CA ALA A 60 -6.11 -4.35 0.87
C ALA A 60 -5.05 -3.42 1.49
N LEU A 61 -3.82 -3.92 1.61
CA LEU A 61 -2.72 -3.22 2.28
C LEU A 61 -1.85 -2.42 1.30
N ALA A 62 -1.88 -2.73 0.00
CA ALA A 62 -1.04 -2.05 -0.98
C ALA A 62 -1.31 -0.53 -1.07
N VAL A 63 -2.52 -0.08 -0.71
CA VAL A 63 -2.91 1.34 -0.68
C VAL A 63 -2.11 2.17 0.35
N LEU A 64 -1.44 1.50 1.29
CA LEU A 64 -0.55 2.14 2.26
C LEU A 64 0.84 2.45 1.69
N VAL A 65 1.20 1.91 0.52
CA VAL A 65 2.50 2.16 -0.10
C VAL A 65 2.39 3.28 -1.12
N VAL A 66 3.05 4.40 -0.83
CA VAL A 66 2.84 5.66 -1.55
C VAL A 66 4.14 6.24 -2.12
N ARG A 67 4.00 7.20 -3.04
CA ARG A 67 5.10 8.05 -3.49
C ARG A 67 5.43 9.05 -2.39
N GLU A 68 6.71 9.35 -2.25
CA GLU A 68 7.21 10.29 -1.24
C GLU A 68 6.77 11.74 -1.48
N GLY A 69 6.55 12.13 -2.74
CA GLY A 69 6.26 13.53 -3.10
C GLY A 69 4.83 14.00 -2.83
N ASP A 70 3.84 13.10 -2.98
CA ASP A 70 2.42 13.48 -2.93
C ASP A 70 1.55 12.51 -2.10
N GLY A 71 2.13 11.47 -1.50
CA GLY A 71 1.39 10.54 -0.67
C GLY A 71 0.38 9.67 -1.45
N LEU A 72 0.46 9.62 -2.78
CA LEU A 72 -0.40 8.79 -3.61
C LEU A 72 0.30 7.48 -4.03
N PRO A 73 -0.43 6.35 -4.21
CA PRO A 73 0.14 5.12 -4.74
C PRO A 73 0.74 5.31 -6.13
N GLY A 74 1.81 4.58 -6.48
CA GLY A 74 2.42 4.68 -7.81
C GLY A 74 1.44 4.36 -8.94
N GLN A 75 1.64 4.91 -10.15
CA GLN A 75 0.72 4.77 -11.29
C GLN A 75 0.23 3.34 -11.52
N GLY A 76 1.11 2.33 -11.37
CA GLY A 76 0.75 0.93 -11.56
C GLY A 76 -0.34 0.40 -10.62
N TRP A 77 -0.50 0.99 -9.43
CA TRP A 77 -1.57 0.62 -8.49
C TRP A 77 -2.96 1.05 -9.00
N TRP A 78 -3.04 2.12 -9.79
CA TRP A 78 -4.28 2.63 -10.36
C TRP A 78 -4.73 1.84 -11.59
N THR A 79 -3.78 1.23 -12.30
CA THR A 79 -4.06 0.48 -13.54
C THR A 79 -4.93 -0.75 -13.24
N GLY A 80 -6.04 -0.89 -13.96
CA GLY A 80 -6.93 -2.04 -13.85
C GLY A 80 -7.94 -1.95 -12.71
N ARG A 81 -7.96 -0.84 -11.96
CA ARG A 81 -9.00 -0.57 -10.96
C ARG A 81 -10.30 -0.10 -11.63
N THR A 82 -11.43 -0.61 -11.15
CA THR A 82 -12.76 -0.19 -11.63
C THR A 82 -13.43 0.81 -10.71
N ASP A 83 -12.98 0.93 -9.46
CA ASP A 83 -13.55 1.77 -8.41
C ASP A 83 -13.12 3.25 -8.47
N TYR A 84 -12.18 3.58 -9.34
CA TYR A 84 -11.75 4.95 -9.60
C TYR A 84 -11.38 5.13 -11.08
N GLN A 85 -12.04 6.08 -11.74
CA GLN A 85 -11.83 6.39 -13.17
C GLN A 85 -11.26 7.81 -13.40
N GLY A 86 -10.90 8.51 -12.32
CA GLY A 86 -10.32 9.85 -12.37
C GLY A 86 -8.82 9.85 -12.68
N GLN A 87 -8.20 11.03 -12.61
CA GLN A 87 -6.75 11.16 -12.73
C GLN A 87 -6.05 10.55 -11.52
N TRP A 88 -4.93 9.84 -11.71
CA TRP A 88 -4.16 9.20 -10.62
C TRP A 88 -3.32 10.21 -9.78
N THR A 89 -3.61 11.50 -9.94
CA THR A 89 -2.99 12.66 -9.30
C THR A 89 -4.04 13.73 -9.03
N GLY A 90 -3.79 14.59 -8.05
CA GLY A 90 -4.65 15.72 -7.71
C GLY A 90 -5.67 15.41 -6.62
N PRO A 91 -6.52 16.39 -6.28
CA PRO A 91 -7.33 16.37 -5.06
C PRO A 91 -8.34 15.21 -5.02
N ASP A 92 -8.91 14.82 -6.16
CA ASP A 92 -9.83 13.69 -6.23
C ASP A 92 -9.14 12.35 -5.95
N ALA A 93 -7.89 12.21 -6.42
CA ALA A 93 -7.07 11.04 -6.14
C ALA A 93 -6.72 10.99 -4.63
N GLU A 94 -6.32 12.13 -4.06
CA GLU A 94 -6.00 12.26 -2.64
C GLU A 94 -7.20 11.89 -1.76
N ALA A 95 -8.38 12.43 -2.06
CA ALA A 95 -9.61 12.12 -1.33
C ALA A 95 -9.99 10.63 -1.43
N HIS A 96 -9.84 10.04 -2.63
CA HIS A 96 -10.10 8.61 -2.84
C HIS A 96 -9.14 7.72 -2.02
N ILE A 97 -7.84 8.01 -2.08
CA ILE A 97 -6.83 7.27 -1.31
C ILE A 97 -7.02 7.45 0.19
N ALA A 98 -7.30 8.67 0.66
CA ALA A 98 -7.54 8.93 2.08
C ALA A 98 -8.72 8.10 2.61
N LYS A 99 -9.80 7.95 1.83
CA LYS A 99 -10.94 7.10 2.20
C LYS A 99 -10.55 5.63 2.32
N LEU A 100 -9.78 5.10 1.37
CA LEU A 100 -9.31 3.72 1.40
C LEU A 100 -8.37 3.46 2.58
N GLN A 101 -7.40 4.35 2.81
CA GLN A 101 -6.48 4.26 3.92
C GLN A 101 -7.21 4.34 5.27
N ALA A 102 -8.20 5.23 5.42
CA ALA A 102 -9.01 5.32 6.62
C ALA A 102 -9.75 4.00 6.93
N ALA A 103 -10.28 3.31 5.92
CA ALA A 103 -10.93 2.01 6.10
C ALA A 103 -9.93 0.92 6.56
N VAL A 104 -8.74 0.90 5.97
CA VAL A 104 -7.65 -0.01 6.38
C VAL A 104 -7.27 0.27 7.84
N PHE A 105 -7.02 1.52 8.20
CA PHE A 105 -6.64 1.91 9.56
C PHE A 105 -7.74 1.58 10.59
N ALA A 106 -9.00 1.85 10.28
CA ALA A 106 -10.12 1.54 11.16
C ALA A 106 -10.20 0.04 11.47
N TYR A 107 -10.03 -0.82 10.44
CA TYR A 107 -10.02 -2.27 10.61
C TYR A 107 -8.89 -2.73 11.54
N TRP A 108 -7.64 -2.34 11.24
CA TRP A 108 -6.47 -2.83 11.98
C TRP A 108 -6.33 -2.24 13.38
N LYS A 109 -6.77 -1.00 13.61
CA LYS A 109 -6.87 -0.42 14.96
C LYS A 109 -7.96 -1.09 15.79
N GLY A 110 -9.05 -1.53 15.16
CA GLY A 110 -10.14 -2.25 15.82
C GLY A 110 -9.74 -3.63 16.36
N LEU A 111 -8.81 -4.33 15.67
CA LEU A 111 -8.30 -5.63 16.10
C LEU A 111 -7.35 -5.58 17.30
N GLY A 112 -6.87 -4.40 17.69
CA GLY A 112 -5.98 -4.19 18.84
C GLY A 112 -6.70 -3.86 20.15
N ARG A 113 -8.03 -3.95 20.19
CA ARG A 113 -8.86 -3.74 21.39
C ARG A 113 -9.28 -5.04 22.05
#